data_AF-A0A6A7CA06-F1
#
_entry.id   AF-A0A6A7CA06-F1
#
_cell.length_a   1.000
_cell.length_b   1.000
_cell.length_c   1.000
_cell.angle_alpha   90.00
_cell.angle_beta   90.00
_cell.angle_gamma   90.00
#
_symmetry.space_group_name_H-M   'P 1'
#
loop_
_entity.id
_entity.type
_entity.pdbx_description
1 polymer ?
#
loop_
_entity_poly.entity_id
_entity_poly.type
_entity_poly.pdbx_seq_one_letter_code
_entity_poly.pdbx_strand_id
1 'polypeptide(L)'
;MQTSGNKFYGLKWVEQLADPRPEWTVELDINTIKYEAEKAVGPENTQVSFYAQGGFNRLFEIVAGNKTYLMRVSLPVDPYWKTSSEVATLSWVEKNTTMPVPHVVAYNSNRKTAIGFE
;
A
#
# COMPACT_ATOMS: atom_id res chain seq x y z
N MET A 1 -7.15 -2.20 -27.17
CA MET A 1 -5.71 -1.95 -26.99
C MET A 1 -5.48 -1.52 -25.55
N GLN A 2 -4.91 -2.39 -24.71
CA GLN A 2 -4.48 -2.03 -23.36
C GLN A 2 -3.25 -1.14 -23.49
N THR A 3 -3.33 0.11 -23.06
CA THR A 3 -2.15 0.92 -22.78
C THR A 3 -1.46 0.26 -21.59
N SER A 4 -0.40 -0.51 -21.85
CA SER A 4 0.50 -1.00 -20.82
C SER A 4 1.21 0.22 -20.22
N GLY A 5 0.55 0.87 -19.24
CA GLY A 5 1.18 1.88 -18.40
C GLY A 5 2.48 1.32 -17.86
N ASN A 6 3.52 2.14 -17.80
CA ASN A 6 4.85 1.72 -17.38
C ASN A 6 4.76 0.91 -16.07
N LYS A 7 5.15 -0.37 -16.12
CA LYS A 7 5.08 -1.32 -15.00
C LYS A 7 5.83 -0.80 -13.76
N PHE A 8 6.80 0.09 -13.96
CA PHE A 8 7.64 0.68 -12.92
C PHE A 8 7.45 2.19 -12.75
N TYR A 9 6.31 2.74 -13.19
CA TYR A 9 5.96 4.13 -12.88
C TYR A 9 6.07 4.41 -11.37
N GLY A 10 6.74 5.50 -11.00
CA GLY A 10 6.98 5.88 -9.61
C GLY A 10 8.18 5.22 -8.93
N LEU A 11 8.82 4.25 -9.58
CA LEU A 11 9.98 3.51 -9.05
C LEU A 11 11.24 3.86 -9.82
N LYS A 12 12.29 4.24 -9.08
CA LYS A 12 13.67 4.30 -9.58
C LYS A 12 14.57 3.45 -8.70
N TRP A 13 15.49 2.71 -9.30
CA TRP A 13 16.59 2.06 -8.58
C TRP A 13 17.79 3.02 -8.52
N VAL A 14 18.34 3.18 -7.34
CA VAL A 14 19.53 4.01 -7.09
C VAL A 14 20.63 3.12 -6.53
N GLU A 15 21.76 3.10 -7.22
CA GLU A 15 22.97 2.41 -6.77
C GLU A 15 23.45 3.04 -5.46
N GLN A 16 23.68 2.19 -4.44
CA GLN A 16 24.38 2.57 -3.22
C GLN A 16 25.61 1.67 -3.04
N LEU A 17 26.45 2.01 -2.06
CA LEU A 17 27.73 1.32 -1.81
C LEU A 17 27.62 -0.20 -1.60
N ALA A 18 26.50 -0.69 -1.06
CA ALA A 18 26.28 -2.10 -0.79
C ALA A 18 25.25 -2.72 -1.76
N ASP A 19 24.04 -2.15 -1.82
CA ASP A 19 22.94 -2.70 -2.61
C ASP A 19 22.11 -1.56 -3.27
N PRO A 20 21.56 -1.78 -4.48
CA PRO A 20 20.61 -0.87 -5.09
C PRO A 20 19.37 -0.71 -4.20
N ARG A 21 18.89 0.53 -4.04
CA ARG A 21 17.66 0.82 -3.29
C ARG A 21 16.55 1.36 -4.19
N PRO A 22 15.30 0.97 -3.96
CA PRO A 22 14.18 1.57 -4.64
C PRO A 22 13.88 2.93 -4.01
N GLU A 23 13.58 3.90 -4.87
CA GLU A 23 13.17 5.24 -4.49
C GLU A 23 11.85 5.60 -5.17
N TRP A 24 11.02 6.32 -4.41
CA TRP A 24 9.80 6.93 -4.92
C TRP A 24 10.16 8.13 -5.79
N THR A 25 9.67 8.17 -7.03
CA THR A 25 9.86 9.32 -7.94
C THR A 25 8.63 10.21 -8.04
N VAL A 26 7.59 9.89 -7.28
CA VAL A 26 6.31 10.61 -7.31
C VAL A 26 5.84 10.84 -5.88
N GLU A 27 5.20 11.98 -5.65
CA GLU A 27 4.41 12.21 -4.43
C GLU A 27 3.01 11.64 -4.62
N LEU A 28 2.47 11.02 -3.55
CA LEU A 28 1.12 10.46 -3.58
C LEU A 28 0.12 11.56 -3.22
N ASP A 29 -0.94 11.68 -4.01
CA ASP A 29 -2.01 12.62 -3.71
C ASP A 29 -2.89 12.09 -2.57
N ILE A 30 -2.87 12.79 -1.44
CA ILE A 30 -3.63 12.42 -0.24
C ILE A 30 -5.14 12.30 -0.51
N ASN A 31 -5.67 13.03 -1.50
CA ASN A 31 -7.09 12.92 -1.88
C ASN A 31 -7.38 11.58 -2.56
N THR A 32 -6.45 11.06 -3.37
CA THR A 32 -6.58 9.72 -3.96
C THR A 32 -6.45 8.63 -2.90
N ILE A 33 -5.58 8.81 -1.89
CA ILE A 33 -5.47 7.92 -0.73
C ILE A 33 -6.79 7.90 0.02
N LYS A 34 -7.33 9.07 0.38
CA LYS A 34 -8.62 9.21 1.06
C LYS A 34 -9.74 8.54 0.28
N TYR A 35 -9.84 8.81 -1.02
CA TYR A 35 -10.85 8.23 -1.88
C TYR A 35 -10.82 6.68 -1.90
N GLU A 36 -9.65 6.06 -2.00
CA GLU A 36 -9.56 4.59 -1.94
C GLU A 36 -9.78 4.05 -0.52
N ALA A 37 -9.35 4.76 0.52
CA ALA A 37 -9.59 4.38 1.90
C ALA A 37 -11.10 4.36 2.22
N GLU A 38 -11.86 5.37 1.79
CA GLU A 38 -13.31 5.46 1.99
C GLU A 38 -14.07 4.30 1.36
N LYS A 39 -13.59 3.74 0.24
CA LYS A 39 -14.17 2.53 -0.35
C LYS A 39 -14.00 1.29 0.52
N ALA A 40 -12.91 1.22 1.26
CA ALA A 40 -12.55 0.07 2.09
C ALA A 40 -13.19 0.13 3.49
N VAL A 41 -13.17 1.30 4.13
CA VAL A 41 -13.58 1.45 5.54
C VAL A 41 -14.87 2.27 5.72
N GLY A 42 -15.43 2.80 4.64
CA GLY A 42 -16.59 3.67 4.64
C GLY A 42 -16.23 5.18 4.61
N PRO A 43 -17.17 6.03 4.19
CA PRO A 43 -16.94 7.48 4.06
C PRO A 43 -17.08 8.29 5.36
N GLU A 44 -17.55 7.67 6.45
CA GLU A 44 -17.95 8.40 7.65
C GLU A 44 -16.73 8.99 8.39
N ASN A 45 -16.60 10.32 8.35
CA ASN A 45 -15.57 11.09 9.04
C ASN A 45 -14.13 10.64 8.70
N THR A 46 -13.89 10.19 7.47
CA THR A 46 -12.58 9.68 7.06
C THR A 46 -11.54 10.81 6.96
N GLN A 47 -10.53 10.73 7.82
CA GLN A 47 -9.34 11.57 7.83
C GLN A 47 -8.13 10.73 7.44
N VAL A 48 -7.22 11.35 6.69
CA VAL A 48 -6.00 10.70 6.22
C VAL A 48 -4.81 11.59 6.57
N SER A 49 -3.77 10.99 7.12
CA SER A 49 -2.49 11.65 7.38
C SER A 49 -1.34 10.72 6.97
N PHE A 50 -0.21 11.32 6.57
CA PHE A 50 1.01 10.55 6.37
C PHE A 50 1.52 10.06 7.73
N TYR A 51 1.81 8.76 7.82
CA TYR A 51 2.26 8.14 9.06
C TYR A 51 3.78 7.91 9.04
N ALA A 52 4.27 7.18 8.03
CA ALA A 52 5.69 6.85 7.90
C ALA A 52 6.03 6.39 6.47
N GLN A 53 7.32 6.30 6.16
CA GLN A 53 7.82 5.74 4.91
C GLN A 53 9.05 4.86 5.16
N GLY A 54 9.09 3.72 4.48
CA GLY A 54 10.29 2.92 4.27
C GLY A 54 10.72 2.95 2.80
N GLY A 55 11.76 2.20 2.45
CA GLY A 55 12.24 2.15 1.06
C GLY A 55 11.16 1.69 0.06
N PHE A 56 10.37 0.68 0.43
CA PHE A 56 9.36 0.10 -0.46
C PHE A 56 7.96 0.69 -0.29
N ASN A 57 7.64 1.22 0.89
CA ASN A 57 6.25 1.43 1.30
C ASN A 57 6.07 2.82 1.90
N ARG A 58 4.93 3.45 1.61
CA ARG A 58 4.41 4.63 2.31
C ARG A 58 3.20 4.20 3.13
N LEU A 59 3.13 4.69 4.35
CA LEU A 59 2.10 4.36 5.33
C LEU A 59 1.27 5.62 5.62
N PHE A 60 -0.04 5.44 5.61
CA PHE A 60 -1.01 6.48 5.91
C PHE A 60 -1.90 6.01 7.05
N GLU A 61 -2.09 6.88 8.05
CA GLU A 61 -3.08 6.65 9.09
C GLU A 61 -4.45 7.10 8.56
N ILE A 62 -5.43 6.22 8.70
CA ILE A 62 -6.81 6.46 8.30
C ILE A 62 -7.68 6.41 9.56
N VAL A 63 -8.28 7.53 9.94
CA VAL A 63 -9.26 7.59 11.02
C VAL A 63 -10.64 7.65 10.39
N ALA A 64 -11.50 6.66 10.65
CA ALA A 64 -12.87 6.61 10.15
C ALA A 64 -13.83 6.21 11.28
N GLY A 65 -14.76 7.10 11.60
CA GLY A 65 -15.61 6.99 12.79
C GLY A 65 -14.78 6.87 14.08
N ASN A 66 -14.93 5.75 14.79
CA ASN A 66 -14.20 5.44 16.03
C ASN A 66 -13.05 4.43 15.84
N LYS A 67 -12.64 4.16 14.60
CA LYS A 67 -11.59 3.20 14.27
C LYS A 67 -10.43 3.89 13.57
N THR A 68 -9.24 3.41 13.86
CA THR A 68 -8.00 3.81 13.19
C THR A 68 -7.46 2.62 12.41
N TYR A 69 -7.07 2.85 11.16
CA TYR A 69 -6.48 1.88 10.26
C TYR A 69 -5.13 2.40 9.78
N LEU A 70 -4.27 1.46 9.39
CA LEU A 70 -3.02 1.77 8.70
C LEU A 70 -3.14 1.31 7.25
N MET A 71 -3.14 2.26 6.33
CA MET A 71 -3.09 1.98 4.90
C MET A 71 -1.63 1.97 4.44
N ARG A 72 -1.27 0.97 3.65
CA ARG A 72 0.06 0.88 3.05
C ARG A 72 -0.03 0.92 1.54
N VAL A 73 0.80 1.78 0.94
CA VAL A 73 0.98 1.88 -0.51
C VAL A 73 2.42 1.48 -0.85
N SER A 74 2.59 0.58 -1.82
CA SER A 74 3.86 -0.08 -2.12
C SER A 74 4.39 0.30 -3.50
N LEU A 75 5.71 0.49 -3.61
CA LEU A 75 6.39 0.60 -4.90
C LEU A 75 6.23 -0.69 -5.71
N PRO A 76 6.11 -0.60 -7.04
CA PRO A 76 5.92 -1.73 -7.94
C PRO A 76 7.22 -2.51 -8.18
N VAL A 77 7.90 -2.95 -7.11
CA VAL A 77 9.15 -3.71 -7.18
C VAL A 77 8.90 -5.14 -7.70
N ASP A 78 7.88 -5.79 -7.16
CA ASP A 78 7.35 -7.05 -7.67
C ASP A 78 5.82 -6.95 -7.74
N PRO A 79 5.29 -6.30 -8.80
CA PRO A 79 3.89 -5.97 -8.87
C PRO A 79 3.01 -7.21 -8.76
N TYR A 80 1.89 -7.07 -8.06
CA TYR A 80 0.93 -8.10 -7.70
C TYR A 80 1.42 -9.08 -6.66
N TRP A 81 2.61 -9.65 -6.83
CA TRP A 81 3.08 -10.74 -5.97
C TRP A 81 3.51 -10.27 -4.59
N LYS A 82 4.12 -9.08 -4.46
CA LYS A 82 4.52 -8.53 -3.16
C LYS A 82 3.33 -8.42 -2.20
N THR A 83 2.28 -7.70 -2.62
CA THR A 83 1.09 -7.49 -1.79
C THR A 83 0.28 -8.77 -1.60
N SER A 84 0.09 -9.57 -2.66
CA SER A 84 -0.69 -10.82 -2.56
C SER A 84 -0.04 -11.84 -1.63
N SER A 85 1.29 -11.99 -1.70
CA SER A 85 2.04 -12.92 -0.85
C SER A 85 2.00 -12.50 0.62
N GLU A 86 2.11 -11.20 0.91
CA GLU A 86 2.03 -10.71 2.29
C GLU A 86 0.65 -10.95 2.90
N VAL A 87 -0.42 -10.61 2.18
CA VAL A 87 -1.79 -10.82 2.66
C VAL A 87 -2.08 -12.30 2.88
N ALA A 88 -1.65 -13.16 1.95
CA ALA A 88 -1.78 -14.61 2.10
C ALA A 88 -1.04 -15.13 3.34
N THR A 89 0.17 -14.64 3.58
CA THR A 89 0.98 -15.00 4.74
C THR A 89 0.34 -14.52 6.05
N LEU A 90 -0.11 -13.26 6.12
CA LEU A 90 -0.80 -12.72 7.29
C LEU A 90 -2.06 -13.52 7.62
N SER A 91 -2.89 -13.80 6.61
CA SER A 91 -4.11 -14.59 6.79
C SER A 91 -3.81 -16.02 7.26
N TRP A 92 -2.73 -16.62 6.75
CA TRP A 92 -2.31 -17.95 7.19
C TRP A 92 -1.84 -17.92 8.65
N VAL A 93 -0.99 -16.97 9.04
CA VAL A 93 -0.48 -16.86 10.42
C VAL A 93 -1.60 -16.59 11.41
N GLU A 94 -2.54 -15.70 11.08
CA GLU A 94 -3.72 -15.39 11.89
C GLU A 94 -4.60 -16.63 12.14
N LYS A 95 -4.77 -17.49 11.12
CA LYS A 95 -5.62 -18.68 11.21
C LYS A 95 -4.95 -19.89 11.86
N ASN A 96 -3.63 -19.99 11.76
CA ASN A 96 -2.91 -21.22 12.10
C ASN A 96 -1.98 -21.08 13.31
N THR A 97 -1.86 -19.88 13.89
CA THR A 97 -0.99 -19.63 15.04
C THR A 97 -1.68 -18.74 16.06
N THR A 98 -1.12 -18.66 17.27
CA THR A 98 -1.56 -17.71 18.31
C THR A 98 -0.76 -16.41 18.28
N MET A 99 0.13 -16.22 17.30
CA MET A 99 0.95 -15.03 17.20
C MET A 99 0.08 -13.84 16.78
N PRO A 100 0.18 -12.68 17.47
CA PRO A 100 -0.52 -11.50 17.03
C PRO A 100 0.05 -11.03 15.69
N VAL A 101 -0.82 -10.86 14.71
CA VAL A 101 -0.49 -10.28 13.40
C VAL A 101 -1.51 -9.22 13.02
N PRO A 102 -1.16 -8.27 12.15
CA PRO A 102 -2.12 -7.32 11.62
C PRO A 102 -3.28 -8.02 10.90
N HIS A 103 -4.51 -7.64 11.24
CA HIS A 103 -5.71 -8.07 10.53
C HIS A 103 -5.92 -7.23 9.27
N VAL A 104 -5.94 -7.86 8.10
CA VAL A 104 -6.12 -7.18 6.81
C VAL A 104 -7.61 -7.00 6.52
N VAL A 105 -8.11 -5.77 6.66
CA VAL A 105 -9.52 -5.43 6.42
C VAL A 105 -9.85 -5.29 4.92
N ALA A 106 -8.89 -4.86 4.12
CA ALA A 106 -9.01 -4.72 2.68
C ALA A 106 -7.60 -4.69 2.06
N TYR A 107 -7.49 -5.10 0.79
CA TYR A 107 -6.26 -4.97 0.02
C TYR A 107 -6.56 -4.93 -1.48
N ASN A 108 -5.66 -4.33 -2.26
CA ASN A 108 -5.66 -4.46 -3.71
C ASN A 108 -4.22 -4.70 -4.18
N SER A 109 -3.96 -5.85 -4.79
CA SER A 109 -2.64 -6.17 -5.34
C SER A 109 -2.46 -5.74 -6.79
N ASN A 110 -3.45 -5.09 -7.40
CA ASN A 110 -3.29 -4.51 -8.73
C ASN A 110 -3.26 -2.98 -8.65
N ARG A 111 -2.62 -2.38 -9.65
CA ARG A 111 -2.41 -0.93 -9.74
C ARG A 111 -3.59 -0.18 -10.38
N LYS A 112 -4.75 -0.81 -10.54
CA LYS A 112 -5.94 -0.21 -11.18
C LYS A 112 -6.81 0.52 -10.15
N THR A 113 -6.17 1.35 -9.34
CA THR A 113 -6.78 2.23 -8.33
C THR A 113 -6.54 3.69 -8.71
N ALA A 114 -7.23 4.64 -8.08
CA ALA A 114 -6.94 6.06 -8.27
C ALA A 114 -5.51 6.44 -7.84
N ILE A 115 -4.90 5.64 -6.94
CA ILE A 115 -3.54 5.83 -6.44
C ILE A 115 -2.49 5.44 -7.51
N GLY A 116 -2.79 4.43 -8.34
CA GLY A 116 -1.87 3.93 -9.36
C GLY A 116 -0.74 3.02 -8.82
N PHE A 117 -0.85 2.61 -7.55
CA PHE A 117 0.04 1.72 -6.82
C PHE A 117 -0.78 0.64 -6.09
N GLU A 118 -0.09 -0.33 -5.50
CA GLU A 118 -0.67 -1.41 -4.68
C GLU A 118 -0.78 -1.02 -3.22
#